data_AF-F8CDK4-F1
#
_entry.id   AF-F8CDK4-F1
#
_cell.length_a   1.000
_cell.length_b   1.000
_cell.length_c   1.000
_cell.angle_alpha   90.00
_cell.angle_beta   90.00
_cell.angle_gamma   90.00
#
_symmetry.space_group_name_H-M   'P 1'
#
loop_
_entity.id
_entity.type
_entity.pdbx_description
1 polymer ?
#
loop_
_entity_poly.entity_id
_entity_poly.type
_entity_poly.pdbx_seq_one_letter_code
_entity_poly.pdbx_strand_id
1 'polypeptide(L)'
;MPDVPNPIHADVGVQGEYAPWWLERCGDLDVDSSRLNHADPAQTVRRQWNAWANTLFPGAEANARAVDRTTLVQLELRNRITDAWRRPANIGYGLSYAFPIIIAALLARRGQLIIIDSPEAHLHPKAQSGMGFFLAKMAAAGVQLAIETHSDHVLNGIRIAVQSGAISSENVAIHFFSPPPQMDTDPAQVTSPTIDSAGNLSDWPQGFFDQGEKDLARLSGWI
;
A
#
# COMPACT_ATOMS: atom_id res chain seq x y z
N MET A 1 9.62 -19.21 -4.73
CA MET A 1 8.51 -19.44 -5.68
C MET A 1 7.33 -20.02 -4.90
N PRO A 2 6.09 -19.87 -5.35
CA PRO A 2 4.96 -20.59 -4.76
C PRO A 2 5.16 -22.11 -4.85
N ASP A 3 4.84 -22.85 -3.77
CA ASP A 3 4.96 -24.31 -3.72
C ASP A 3 3.80 -25.03 -4.45
N VAL A 4 2.85 -24.27 -4.99
CA VAL A 4 1.68 -24.78 -5.71
C VAL A 4 1.89 -24.73 -7.23
N PRO A 5 1.43 -25.74 -8.00
CA PRO A 5 1.65 -25.81 -9.45
C PRO A 5 1.01 -24.66 -10.25
N ASN A 6 -0.12 -24.12 -9.76
CA ASN A 6 -0.83 -23.01 -10.37
C ASN A 6 -1.22 -22.00 -9.28
N PRO A 7 -0.29 -21.10 -8.87
CA PRO A 7 -0.59 -20.12 -7.84
C PRO A 7 -1.70 -19.18 -8.29
N ILE A 8 -2.48 -18.72 -7.31
CA ILE A 8 -3.45 -17.65 -7.55
C ILE A 8 -2.69 -16.46 -8.12
N HIS A 9 -3.21 -15.90 -9.21
CA HIS A 9 -2.53 -14.81 -9.90
C HIS A 9 -2.28 -13.63 -8.96
N ALA A 10 -1.08 -13.05 -8.98
CA ALA A 10 -0.68 -11.95 -8.11
C ALA A 10 -0.76 -12.25 -6.59
N ASP A 11 -0.92 -13.52 -6.19
CA ASP A 11 -0.78 -13.92 -4.79
C ASP A 11 0.70 -13.89 -4.40
N VAL A 12 1.05 -12.87 -3.62
CA VAL A 12 2.42 -12.65 -3.17
C VAL A 12 2.77 -13.44 -1.91
N GLY A 13 1.85 -14.25 -1.37
CA GLY A 13 2.02 -14.94 -0.09
C GLY A 13 1.68 -14.03 1.10
N VAL A 14 1.53 -14.63 2.29
CA VAL A 14 1.05 -13.92 3.49
C VAL A 14 2.06 -12.86 3.96
N GLN A 15 3.35 -13.08 3.71
CA GLN A 15 4.43 -12.16 4.05
C GLN A 15 5.02 -11.46 2.81
N GLY A 16 4.42 -11.64 1.63
CA GLY A 16 4.98 -11.14 0.37
C GLY A 16 6.15 -11.98 -0.18
N GLU A 17 6.38 -13.18 0.35
CA GLU A 17 7.50 -14.06 0.02
C GLU A 17 7.56 -14.51 -1.46
N TYR A 18 6.44 -14.41 -2.18
CA TYR A 18 6.35 -14.75 -3.60
C TYR A 18 6.42 -13.52 -4.54
N ALA A 19 6.38 -12.30 -4.01
CA ALA A 19 6.48 -11.10 -4.83
C ALA A 19 7.74 -11.04 -5.74
N PRO A 20 8.94 -11.45 -5.30
CA PRO A 20 10.11 -11.46 -6.18
C PRO A 20 9.94 -12.40 -7.37
N TRP A 21 9.28 -13.54 -7.16
CA TRP A 21 9.00 -14.50 -8.22
C TRP A 21 8.01 -13.94 -9.25
N TRP A 22 7.00 -13.19 -8.79
CA TRP A 22 6.09 -12.48 -9.69
C TRP A 22 6.80 -11.40 -10.50
N LEU A 23 7.69 -10.61 -9.88
CA LEU A 23 8.49 -9.62 -10.61
C LEU A 23 9.43 -10.28 -11.63
N GLU A 24 10.03 -11.42 -11.30
CA GLU A 24 10.90 -12.14 -12.22
C GLU A 24 10.13 -12.63 -13.46
N ARG A 25 8.95 -13.21 -13.27
CA ARG A 25 8.14 -13.76 -14.38
C ARG A 25 7.35 -12.74 -15.18
N CYS A 26 6.83 -11.71 -14.51
CA CYS A 26 5.90 -10.75 -15.11
C CYS A 26 6.49 -9.36 -15.26
N GLY A 27 7.75 -9.14 -14.86
CA GLY A 27 8.39 -7.83 -14.82
C GLY A 27 8.38 -7.08 -16.15
N ASP A 28 8.43 -7.82 -17.26
CA ASP A 28 8.50 -7.26 -18.61
C ASP A 28 7.14 -7.33 -19.34
N LEU A 29 6.08 -7.76 -18.65
CA LEU A 29 4.70 -7.67 -19.13
C LEU A 29 4.11 -6.29 -18.82
N ASP A 30 3.18 -5.83 -19.64
CA ASP A 30 2.49 -4.56 -19.43
C ASP A 30 1.45 -4.65 -18.31
N VAL A 31 1.34 -3.58 -17.52
CA VAL A 31 0.25 -3.41 -16.55
C VAL A 31 -0.99 -2.82 -17.22
N ASP A 32 -2.17 -3.00 -16.61
CA ASP A 32 -3.39 -2.32 -17.05
C ASP A 32 -3.15 -0.79 -17.12
N SER A 33 -3.52 -0.17 -18.24
CA SER A 33 -3.26 1.25 -18.50
C SER A 33 -3.83 2.19 -17.44
N SER A 34 -4.88 1.77 -16.72
CA SER A 34 -5.48 2.53 -15.63
C SER A 34 -4.63 2.55 -14.34
N ARG A 35 -3.58 1.72 -14.26
CA ARG A 35 -2.65 1.62 -13.12
C ARG A 35 -1.32 2.32 -13.35
N LEU A 36 -1.14 2.92 -14.53
CA LEU A 36 0.11 3.57 -14.88
C LEU A 36 0.36 4.80 -14.02
N ASN A 37 1.58 4.92 -13.53
CA ASN A 37 2.14 6.18 -13.09
C ASN A 37 2.68 6.92 -14.32
N HIS A 38 2.06 8.05 -14.65
CA HIS A 38 2.38 8.84 -15.83
C HIS A 38 3.75 9.51 -15.79
N ALA A 39 4.50 9.42 -14.68
CA ALA A 39 5.89 9.84 -14.63
C ALA A 39 6.84 8.97 -15.48
N ASP A 40 6.44 7.74 -15.82
CA ASP A 40 7.21 6.82 -16.66
C ASP A 40 6.38 6.38 -17.89
N PRO A 41 6.86 6.61 -19.12
CA PRO A 41 6.13 6.20 -20.32
C PRO A 41 6.10 4.67 -20.55
N ALA A 42 7.01 3.92 -19.90
CA ALA A 42 7.07 2.46 -20.07
C ALA A 42 5.98 1.75 -19.26
N GLN A 43 5.28 0.81 -19.87
CA GLN A 43 4.11 0.15 -19.27
C GLN A 43 4.43 -1.15 -18.52
N THR A 44 5.66 -1.64 -18.65
CA THR A 44 6.09 -2.90 -18.02
C THR A 44 5.98 -2.84 -16.50
N VAL A 45 5.60 -3.94 -15.85
CA VAL A 45 5.48 -4.09 -14.39
C VAL A 45 6.73 -3.57 -13.67
N ARG A 46 7.93 -3.89 -14.15
CA ARG A 46 9.19 -3.45 -13.53
C ARG A 46 9.33 -1.93 -13.52
N ARG A 47 9.03 -1.28 -14.64
CA ARG A 47 9.09 0.18 -14.78
C ARG A 47 8.01 0.86 -13.96
N GLN A 48 6.81 0.29 -13.95
CA GLN A 48 5.68 0.84 -13.19
C GLN A 48 5.85 0.64 -11.68
N TRP A 49 6.45 -0.47 -11.26
CA TRP A 49 6.89 -0.64 -9.88
C TRP A 49 7.91 0.44 -9.50
N ASN A 50 8.94 0.67 -10.33
CA ASN A 50 9.93 1.73 -10.06
C ASN A 50 9.27 3.12 -10.02
N ALA A 51 8.33 3.41 -10.91
CA ALA A 51 7.65 4.70 -10.99
C ALA A 51 6.80 4.97 -9.73
N TRP A 52 6.02 3.99 -9.27
CA TRP A 52 5.27 4.09 -8.01
C TRP A 52 6.18 4.07 -6.78
N ALA A 53 7.21 3.22 -6.75
CA ALA A 53 8.18 3.22 -5.66
C ALA A 53 8.87 4.58 -5.53
N ASN A 54 9.19 5.24 -6.64
CA ASN A 54 9.80 6.57 -6.65
C ASN A 54 8.95 7.66 -5.99
N THR A 55 7.62 7.53 -5.98
CA THR A 55 6.75 8.49 -5.28
C THR A 55 6.85 8.35 -3.76
N LEU A 56 7.22 7.16 -3.27
CA LEU A 56 7.38 6.84 -1.85
C LEU A 56 8.84 6.99 -1.38
N PHE A 57 9.78 6.54 -2.22
CA PHE A 57 11.21 6.45 -1.99
C PHE A 57 11.97 6.96 -3.22
N PRO A 58 12.35 8.24 -3.27
CA PRO A 58 12.99 8.82 -4.44
C PRO A 58 14.28 8.11 -4.84
N GLY A 59 14.31 7.57 -6.05
CA GLY A 59 15.43 6.83 -6.63
C GLY A 59 15.39 5.31 -6.41
N ALA A 60 14.33 4.78 -5.76
CA ALA A 60 14.22 3.37 -5.48
C ALA A 60 13.94 2.54 -6.73
N GLU A 61 14.60 1.40 -6.82
CA GLU A 61 14.36 0.42 -7.88
C GLU A 61 14.41 -1.01 -7.34
N ALA A 62 13.68 -1.90 -8.01
CA ALA A 62 13.68 -3.32 -7.73
C ALA A 62 14.06 -4.14 -8.96
N ASN A 63 14.74 -5.23 -8.70
CA ASN A 63 15.06 -6.24 -9.67
C ASN A 63 14.90 -7.64 -9.05
N ALA A 64 14.55 -8.62 -9.86
CA ALA A 64 14.46 -10.01 -9.44
C ALA A 64 15.16 -10.89 -10.48
N ARG A 65 15.93 -11.86 -9.99
CA ARG A 65 16.68 -12.80 -10.84
C ARG A 65 16.48 -14.23 -10.37
N ALA A 66 16.17 -15.13 -11.30
CA ALA A 66 16.25 -16.56 -11.03
C ALA A 66 17.70 -16.96 -10.71
N VAL A 67 17.87 -17.87 -9.75
CA VAL A 67 19.18 -18.43 -9.40
C VAL A 67 19.38 -19.72 -10.19
N ASP A 68 20.43 -19.76 -11.01
CA ASP A 68 20.73 -20.86 -11.93
C ASP A 68 20.68 -22.23 -11.25
N ARG A 69 20.02 -23.18 -11.93
CA ARG A 69 19.84 -24.57 -11.47
C ARG A 69 19.12 -24.70 -10.12
N THR A 70 18.36 -23.69 -9.70
CA THR A 70 17.51 -23.74 -8.51
C THR A 70 16.12 -23.20 -8.82
N THR A 71 15.22 -23.33 -7.86
CA THR A 71 13.88 -22.74 -7.86
C THR A 71 13.81 -21.40 -7.13
N LEU A 72 14.97 -20.88 -6.70
CA LEU A 72 15.08 -19.66 -5.92
C LEU A 72 15.09 -18.44 -6.83
N VAL A 73 14.49 -17.36 -6.34
CA VAL A 73 14.53 -16.04 -6.97
C VAL A 73 15.17 -15.08 -5.97
N GLN A 74 16.18 -14.36 -6.43
CA GLN A 74 16.86 -13.34 -5.64
C GLN A 74 16.21 -11.97 -5.92
N LEU A 75 15.68 -11.35 -4.86
CA LEU A 75 15.29 -9.95 -4.87
C LEU A 75 16.53 -9.07 -4.67
N GLU A 76 16.65 -8.05 -5.51
CA GLU A 76 17.66 -7.00 -5.46
C GLU A 76 16.94 -5.66 -5.39
N LEU A 77 17.33 -4.82 -4.42
CA LEU A 77 16.77 -3.49 -4.23
C LEU A 77 17.89 -2.45 -4.17
N ARG A 78 17.58 -1.20 -4.53
CA ARG A 78 18.46 -0.05 -4.34
C ARG A 78 17.65 1.19 -4.00
N ASN A 79 18.22 2.11 -3.22
CA ASN A 79 17.56 3.36 -2.81
C ASN A 79 17.80 4.51 -3.80
N ARG A 80 18.88 4.43 -4.58
CA ARG A 80 19.22 5.39 -5.64
C ARG A 80 19.70 4.67 -6.87
N ILE A 81 19.51 5.30 -8.03
CA ILE A 81 19.94 4.79 -9.34
C ILE A 81 21.46 4.56 -9.39
N THR A 82 22.25 5.33 -8.63
CA THR A 82 23.71 5.19 -8.57
C THR A 82 24.19 4.14 -7.57
N ASP A 83 23.31 3.66 -6.69
CA ASP A 83 23.69 2.72 -5.64
C ASP A 83 23.86 1.31 -6.23
N ALA A 84 24.75 0.54 -5.60
CA ALA A 84 24.85 -0.89 -5.87
C ALA A 84 23.58 -1.61 -5.41
N TRP A 85 23.18 -2.63 -6.18
CA TRP A 85 22.11 -3.54 -5.81
C TRP A 85 22.41 -4.23 -4.47
N ARG A 86 21.42 -4.30 -3.58
CA ARG A 86 21.52 -4.92 -2.26
C ARG A 86 20.41 -5.97 -2.09
N ARG A 87 20.66 -6.93 -1.20
CA ARG A 87 19.62 -7.84 -0.71
C ARG A 87 18.65 -7.07 0.20
N PRO A 88 17.37 -7.49 0.30
CA PRO A 88 16.39 -6.87 1.20
C PRO A 88 16.86 -6.77 2.67
N ALA A 89 17.64 -7.74 3.15
CA ALA A 89 18.22 -7.71 4.50
C ALA A 89 19.24 -6.57 4.72
N ASN A 90 19.74 -5.96 3.65
CA ASN A 90 20.74 -4.89 3.67
C ASN A 90 20.16 -3.55 3.17
N ILE A 91 18.84 -3.39 3.18
CA ILE A 91 18.14 -2.15 2.82
C ILE A 91 17.12 -1.77 3.91
N GLY A 92 16.65 -0.53 3.90
CA GLY A 92 15.66 -0.06 4.88
C GLY A 92 14.35 -0.86 4.78
N TYR A 93 13.81 -1.27 5.92
CA TYR A 93 12.62 -2.13 6.00
C TYR A 93 11.41 -1.59 5.22
N GLY A 94 11.22 -0.26 5.20
CA GLY A 94 10.09 0.35 4.50
C GLY A 94 10.02 -0.01 3.00
N LEU A 95 11.15 -0.02 2.28
CA LEU A 95 11.16 -0.39 0.86
C LEU A 95 10.88 -1.88 0.66
N SER A 96 11.47 -2.73 1.51
CA SER A 96 11.28 -4.18 1.47
C SER A 96 9.83 -4.57 1.76
N TYR A 97 9.14 -3.85 2.65
CA TYR A 97 7.74 -4.12 3.04
C TYR A 97 6.74 -3.53 2.03
N ALA A 98 7.06 -2.38 1.43
CA ALA A 98 6.25 -1.81 0.36
C ALA A 98 6.33 -2.62 -0.95
N PHE A 99 7.46 -3.28 -1.22
CA PHE A 99 7.70 -4.07 -2.43
C PHE A 99 6.56 -5.04 -2.78
N PRO A 100 6.18 -5.99 -1.90
CA PRO A 100 5.13 -6.96 -2.21
C PRO A 100 3.75 -6.32 -2.40
N ILE A 101 3.43 -5.26 -1.67
CA ILE A 101 2.15 -4.54 -1.80
C ILE A 101 2.00 -3.95 -3.20
N ILE A 102 3.05 -3.25 -3.67
CA ILE A 102 3.05 -2.63 -5.00
C ILE A 102 2.98 -3.70 -6.11
N ILE A 103 3.73 -4.81 -5.97
CA ILE A 103 3.68 -5.92 -6.93
C ILE A 103 2.28 -6.54 -7.00
N ALA A 104 1.69 -6.86 -5.85
CA ALA A 104 0.37 -7.47 -5.79
C ALA A 104 -0.69 -6.58 -6.47
N ALA A 105 -0.70 -5.28 -6.14
CA ALA A 105 -1.70 -4.35 -6.67
C ALA A 105 -1.51 -4.03 -8.16
N LEU A 106 -0.27 -3.96 -8.65
CA LEU A 106 0.01 -3.77 -10.08
C LEU A 106 -0.44 -4.98 -10.92
N LEU A 107 -0.21 -6.20 -10.42
CA LEU A 107 -0.51 -7.43 -11.14
C LEU A 107 -1.96 -7.91 -10.99
N ALA A 108 -2.67 -7.53 -9.92
CA ALA A 108 -4.00 -8.06 -9.62
C ALA A 108 -4.98 -7.98 -10.80
N ARG A 109 -5.90 -8.93 -10.94
CA ARG A 109 -6.96 -8.81 -11.96
C ARG A 109 -8.04 -7.84 -11.50
N ARG A 110 -8.81 -7.30 -12.44
CA ARG A 110 -10.04 -6.56 -12.09
C ARG A 110 -10.97 -7.47 -11.29
N GLY A 111 -11.52 -6.95 -10.19
CA GLY A 111 -12.34 -7.68 -9.23
C GLY A 111 -11.56 -8.57 -8.25
N GLN A 112 -10.23 -8.63 -8.32
CA GLN A 112 -9.44 -9.42 -7.39
C GLN A 112 -9.34 -8.70 -6.03
N LEU A 113 -9.61 -9.45 -4.95
CA LEU A 113 -9.44 -8.99 -3.58
C LEU A 113 -7.96 -9.10 -3.15
N ILE A 114 -7.44 -8.02 -2.59
CA ILE A 114 -6.18 -7.99 -1.85
C ILE A 114 -6.51 -7.47 -0.45
N ILE A 115 -6.06 -8.22 0.56
CA ILE A 115 -6.16 -7.83 1.96
C ILE A 115 -4.76 -7.40 2.39
N ILE A 116 -4.66 -6.21 3.00
CA ILE A 116 -3.40 -5.63 3.42
C ILE A 116 -3.53 -5.23 4.88
N ASP A 117 -2.64 -5.75 5.71
CA ASP A 117 -2.46 -5.36 7.11
C ASP A 117 -1.31 -4.36 7.18
N SER A 118 -1.53 -3.24 7.88
CA SER A 118 -0.51 -2.23 8.19
C SER A 118 0.39 -1.82 7.00
N PRO A 119 -0.16 -1.32 5.88
CA PRO A 119 0.64 -0.89 4.72
C PRO A 119 1.64 0.24 5.04
N GLU A 120 1.47 0.92 6.18
CA GLU A 120 2.36 1.94 6.71
C GLU A 120 3.65 1.42 7.37
N ALA A 121 3.77 0.11 7.60
CA ALA A 121 4.83 -0.45 8.42
C ALA A 121 6.22 -0.01 7.95
N HIS A 122 7.00 0.57 8.87
CA HIS A 122 8.35 1.11 8.62
C HIS A 122 8.43 2.23 7.56
N LEU A 123 7.32 2.81 7.15
CA LEU A 123 7.27 3.98 6.26
C LEU A 123 7.32 5.27 7.06
N HIS A 124 8.03 6.28 6.53
CA HIS A 124 7.89 7.65 7.03
C HIS A 124 6.51 8.23 6.67
N PRO A 125 5.97 9.19 7.44
CA PRO A 125 4.66 9.81 7.21
C PRO A 125 4.32 10.15 5.75
N LYS A 126 5.27 10.77 5.03
CA LYS A 126 5.11 11.10 3.62
C LYS A 126 4.85 9.86 2.74
N ALA A 127 5.60 8.80 2.97
CA ALA A 127 5.45 7.54 2.23
C ALA A 127 4.17 6.80 2.63
N GLN A 128 3.71 6.91 3.88
CA GLN A 128 2.42 6.35 4.31
C GLN A 128 1.25 7.00 3.53
N SER A 129 1.25 8.33 3.42
CA SER A 129 0.25 9.06 2.61
C SER A 129 0.34 8.72 1.12
N GLY A 130 1.56 8.60 0.58
CA GLY A 130 1.75 8.14 -0.79
C GLY A 130 1.24 6.71 -1.02
N MET A 131 1.41 5.81 -0.06
CA MET A 131 0.91 4.44 -0.12
C MET A 131 -0.62 4.41 -0.14
N GLY A 132 -1.28 5.21 0.73
CA GLY A 132 -2.74 5.36 0.71
C GLY A 132 -3.26 5.88 -0.64
N PHE A 133 -2.59 6.88 -1.23
CA PHE A 133 -2.94 7.38 -2.56
C PHE A 133 -2.77 6.32 -3.66
N PHE A 134 -1.63 5.60 -3.65
CA PHE A 134 -1.36 4.51 -4.58
C PHE A 134 -2.45 3.43 -4.51
N LEU A 135 -2.78 2.97 -3.32
CA LEU A 135 -3.81 1.95 -3.11
C LEU A 135 -5.18 2.43 -3.61
N ALA A 136 -5.57 3.67 -3.32
CA ALA A 136 -6.79 4.25 -3.86
C ALA A 136 -6.81 4.28 -5.41
N LYS A 137 -5.67 4.59 -6.06
CA LYS A 137 -5.54 4.50 -7.52
C LYS A 137 -5.72 3.07 -8.05
N MET A 138 -5.17 2.08 -7.34
CA MET A 138 -5.35 0.66 -7.72
C MET A 138 -6.80 0.21 -7.55
N ALA A 139 -7.50 0.69 -6.50
CA ALA A 139 -8.93 0.45 -6.33
C ALA A 139 -9.77 1.06 -7.46
N ALA A 140 -9.46 2.31 -7.86
CA ALA A 140 -10.11 2.95 -9.01
C ALA A 140 -9.88 2.18 -10.33
N ALA A 141 -8.74 1.49 -10.45
CA ALA A 141 -8.44 0.59 -11.56
C ALA A 141 -9.17 -0.78 -11.49
N GLY A 142 -10.04 -0.98 -10.50
CA GLY A 142 -10.90 -2.14 -10.34
C GLY A 142 -10.33 -3.25 -9.45
N VAL A 143 -9.27 -3.00 -8.68
CA VAL A 143 -8.81 -3.92 -7.62
C VAL A 143 -9.72 -3.77 -6.40
N GLN A 144 -10.10 -4.87 -5.74
CA GLN A 144 -10.80 -4.79 -4.46
C GLN A 144 -9.76 -4.78 -3.33
N LEU A 145 -9.77 -3.74 -2.50
CA LEU A 145 -8.80 -3.56 -1.42
C LEU A 145 -9.51 -3.56 -0.08
N ALA A 146 -9.08 -4.45 0.82
CA ALA A 146 -9.42 -4.40 2.23
C ALA A 146 -8.13 -4.06 2.99
N ILE A 147 -8.10 -2.88 3.62
CA ILE A 147 -6.91 -2.34 4.26
C ILE A 147 -7.21 -2.18 5.74
N GLU A 148 -6.42 -2.82 6.57
CA GLU A 148 -6.32 -2.51 7.99
C GLU A 148 -5.15 -1.54 8.17
N THR A 149 -5.36 -0.49 8.97
CA THR A 149 -4.36 0.55 9.19
C THR A 149 -4.61 1.29 10.49
N HIS A 150 -3.52 1.67 11.14
CA HIS A 150 -3.48 2.54 12.31
C HIS A 150 -2.89 3.92 11.97
N SER A 151 -2.67 4.20 10.68
CA SER A 151 -2.06 5.42 10.19
C SER A 151 -3.10 6.42 9.69
N ASP A 152 -3.15 7.58 10.35
CA ASP A 152 -3.89 8.74 9.85
C ASP A 152 -3.34 9.19 8.48
N HIS A 153 -2.05 9.03 8.24
CA HIS A 153 -1.41 9.37 6.98
C HIS A 153 -1.89 8.48 5.82
N VAL A 154 -2.07 7.17 6.03
CA VAL A 154 -2.66 6.28 5.01
C VAL A 154 -4.08 6.72 4.67
N LEU A 155 -4.92 6.97 5.68
CA LEU A 155 -6.26 7.50 5.47
C LEU A 155 -6.23 8.84 4.72
N ASN A 156 -5.34 9.76 5.10
CA ASN A 156 -5.18 11.04 4.43
C ASN A 156 -4.74 10.88 2.97
N GLY A 157 -3.90 9.89 2.65
CA GLY A 157 -3.56 9.53 1.28
C GLY A 157 -4.77 9.15 0.44
N ILE A 158 -5.68 8.33 1.01
CA ILE A 158 -6.95 7.95 0.38
C ILE A 158 -7.86 9.18 0.22
N ARG A 159 -7.96 10.03 1.25
CA ARG A 159 -8.74 11.28 1.20
C ARG A 159 -8.26 12.23 0.10
N ILE A 160 -6.94 12.36 -0.07
CA ILE A 160 -6.33 13.15 -1.16
C ILE A 160 -6.66 12.52 -2.52
N ALA A 161 -6.68 11.20 -2.64
CA ALA A 161 -7.09 10.53 -3.87
C ALA A 161 -8.56 10.81 -4.22
N VAL A 162 -9.46 10.84 -3.23
CA VAL A 162 -10.86 11.26 -3.45
C VAL A 162 -10.93 12.72 -3.88
N GLN A 163 -10.30 13.62 -3.13
CA GLN A 163 -10.31 15.07 -3.41
C GLN A 163 -9.78 15.41 -4.80
N SER A 164 -8.75 14.68 -5.28
CA SER A 164 -8.17 14.87 -6.61
C SER A 164 -8.96 14.21 -7.75
N GLY A 165 -10.06 13.52 -7.44
CA GLY A 165 -10.85 12.76 -8.42
C GLY A 165 -10.17 11.49 -8.92
N ALA A 166 -9.11 11.03 -8.24
CA ALA A 166 -8.39 9.81 -8.58
C ALA A 166 -9.22 8.54 -8.28
N ILE A 167 -10.14 8.61 -7.32
CA ILE A 167 -11.17 7.61 -7.04
C ILE A 167 -12.48 8.33 -6.63
N SER A 168 -13.63 7.77 -6.99
CA SER A 168 -14.93 8.27 -6.50
C SER A 168 -15.08 7.99 -5.01
N SER A 169 -15.66 8.92 -4.26
CA SER A 169 -15.92 8.76 -2.82
C SER A 169 -16.85 7.58 -2.52
N GLU A 170 -17.74 7.23 -3.46
CA GLU A 170 -18.65 6.07 -3.34
C GLU A 170 -17.94 4.71 -3.40
N ASN A 171 -16.69 4.69 -3.88
CA ASN A 171 -15.85 3.49 -3.94
C ASN A 171 -14.93 3.36 -2.71
N VAL A 172 -15.14 4.19 -1.68
CA VAL A 172 -14.35 4.17 -0.44
C VAL A 172 -15.28 3.98 0.75
N ALA A 173 -15.04 2.94 1.53
CA ALA A 173 -15.70 2.68 2.80
C ALA A 173 -14.67 2.73 3.93
N ILE A 174 -15.03 3.37 5.04
CA ILE A 174 -14.18 3.51 6.22
C ILE A 174 -14.93 2.89 7.39
N HIS A 175 -14.27 2.01 8.13
CA HIS A 175 -14.82 1.37 9.32
C HIS A 175 -13.83 1.56 10.47
N PHE A 176 -14.30 2.20 11.54
CA PHE A 176 -13.55 2.39 12.77
C PHE A 176 -14.11 1.48 13.86
N PHE A 177 -13.24 0.70 14.47
CA PHE A 177 -13.56 -0.23 15.54
C PHE A 177 -13.14 0.37 16.88
N SER A 178 -14.08 0.60 17.79
CA SER A 178 -13.81 1.10 19.13
C SER A 178 -14.09 0.03 20.21
N PRO A 179 -13.39 0.10 21.35
CA PRO A 179 -13.64 -0.80 22.48
C PRO A 179 -15.07 -0.68 23.02
N PRO A 180 -15.63 -1.73 23.62
CA PRO A 180 -16.96 -1.69 24.21
C PRO A 180 -17.04 -0.71 25.41
N PRO A 181 -18.16 0.00 25.63
CA PRO A 181 -18.23 1.09 26.61
C PRO A 181 -18.25 0.65 28.09
N GLN A 182 -18.74 -0.57 28.41
CA GLN A 182 -19.18 -0.90 29.78
C GLN A 182 -18.81 -2.31 30.28
N MET A 183 -18.66 -3.33 29.43
CA MET A 183 -18.23 -4.70 29.83
C MET A 183 -17.44 -5.39 28.71
N ASP A 184 -16.47 -6.25 29.07
CA ASP A 184 -15.71 -7.13 28.15
C ASP A 184 -16.58 -8.11 27.33
N THR A 185 -17.88 -8.21 27.62
CA THR A 185 -18.83 -9.09 26.93
C THR A 185 -19.62 -8.40 25.80
N ASP A 186 -19.55 -7.08 25.69
CA ASP A 186 -20.25 -6.36 24.61
C ASP A 186 -19.43 -6.40 23.30
N PRO A 187 -20.10 -6.50 22.14
CA PRO A 187 -19.41 -6.49 20.85
C PRO A 187 -18.71 -5.16 20.61
N ALA A 188 -17.59 -5.20 19.88
CA ALA A 188 -16.89 -4.00 19.43
C ALA A 188 -17.87 -3.06 18.68
N GLN A 189 -17.79 -1.76 18.97
CA GLN A 189 -18.62 -0.78 18.28
C GLN A 189 -17.95 -0.43 16.95
N VAL A 190 -18.72 -0.47 15.87
CA VAL A 190 -18.26 -0.10 14.53
C VAL A 190 -18.92 1.21 14.13
N THR A 191 -18.12 2.25 13.96
CA THR A 191 -18.57 3.49 13.32
C THR A 191 -18.09 3.47 11.88
N SER A 192 -18.93 3.90 10.94
CA SER A 192 -18.57 3.92 9.51
C SER A 192 -18.66 5.33 8.93
N PRO A 193 -17.67 6.21 9.21
CA PRO A 193 -17.65 7.54 8.61
C PRO A 193 -17.67 7.45 7.09
N THR A 194 -18.46 8.33 6.47
CA THR A 194 -18.47 8.47 5.01
C THR A 194 -17.49 9.55 4.59
N ILE A 195 -17.02 9.48 3.35
CA ILE A 195 -16.15 10.49 2.75
C ILE A 195 -16.92 11.23 1.65
N ASP A 196 -16.83 12.55 1.63
CA ASP A 196 -17.41 13.37 0.55
C ASP A 196 -16.44 13.56 -0.62
N SER A 197 -16.92 14.15 -1.71
CA SER A 197 -16.09 14.43 -2.90
C SER A 197 -14.93 15.41 -2.68
N ALA A 198 -14.95 16.18 -1.59
CA ALA A 198 -13.86 17.08 -1.21
C ALA A 198 -12.82 16.40 -0.29
N GLY A 199 -13.05 15.15 0.09
CA GLY A 199 -12.20 14.37 0.98
C GLY A 199 -12.46 14.61 2.48
N ASN A 200 -13.59 15.23 2.84
CA ASN A 200 -13.98 15.40 4.25
C ASN A 200 -14.70 14.14 4.75
N LEU A 201 -14.49 13.83 6.03
CA LEU A 201 -15.23 12.76 6.70
C LEU A 201 -16.50 13.31 7.32
N SER A 202 -17.60 12.53 7.29
CA SER A 202 -18.85 12.89 7.96
C SER A 202 -18.68 13.03 9.46
N ASP A 203 -17.84 12.17 10.04
CA ASP A 203 -17.64 12.06 11.48
C ASP A 203 -16.17 11.80 11.78
N TRP A 204 -15.73 12.30 12.92
CA TRP A 204 -14.42 12.00 13.51
C TRP A 204 -14.64 11.34 14.87
N PRO A 205 -14.78 9.99 14.92
CA PRO A 205 -15.03 9.29 16.17
C PRO A 205 -13.92 9.55 17.19
N GLN A 206 -14.30 9.60 18.47
CA GLN A 206 -13.32 9.72 19.54
C GLN A 206 -12.31 8.56 19.48
N GLY A 207 -11.03 8.89 19.57
CA GLY A 207 -9.95 7.90 19.51
C GLY A 207 -9.60 7.42 18.11
N PHE A 208 -10.16 8.01 17.04
CA PHE A 208 -9.85 7.62 15.67
C PHE A 208 -8.41 8.01 15.28
N PHE A 209 -8.11 9.31 15.26
CA PHE A 209 -6.77 9.87 15.00
C PHE A 209 -6.55 11.18 15.77
N ASP A 210 -7.21 11.34 16.92
CA ASP A 210 -7.26 12.60 17.68
C ASP A 210 -6.11 12.78 18.69
N GLN A 211 -5.27 11.76 18.89
CA GLN A 211 -4.22 11.77 19.91
C GLN A 211 -3.17 12.85 19.66
N GLY A 212 -2.75 13.05 18.40
CA GLY A 212 -1.77 14.08 18.06
C GLY A 212 -2.26 15.50 18.38
N GLU A 213 -3.54 15.78 18.13
CA GLU A 213 -4.17 17.06 18.46
C GLU A 213 -4.26 17.26 19.98
N LYS A 214 -4.67 16.22 20.72
CA LYS A 214 -4.71 16.23 22.19
C LYS A 214 -3.33 16.51 22.78
N ASP A 215 -2.30 15.85 22.26
CA ASP A 215 -0.93 16.04 22.72
C ASP A 215 -0.41 17.45 22.41
N LEU A 216 -0.68 17.98 21.22
CA LEU A 216 -0.32 19.36 20.84
C LEU A 216 -1.03 20.40 21.70
N ALA A 217 -2.32 20.21 21.96
CA ALA A 217 -3.10 21.10 22.82
C ALA A 217 -2.55 21.10 24.26
N ARG A 218 -2.17 19.92 24.78
CA ARG A 218 -1.52 19.78 26.09
C ARG A 218 -0.14 20.45 26.13
N LEU A 219 0.69 20.26 25.10
CA LEU A 219 2.02 20.91 25.00
C LEU A 219 1.91 22.44 24.87
N SER A 220 0.82 22.93 24.27
CA SER A 220 0.57 24.35 24.06
C SER A 220 -0.11 25.04 25.26
N GLY A 221 -0.47 24.28 26.31
CA GLY A 221 -1.16 24.80 27.50
C GLY A 221 -2.62 25.19 27.27
N TRP A 222 -3.27 24.61 26.25
CA TRP A 222 -4.69 24.84 25.95
C TRP A 222 -5.61 23.92 26.76
N ILE A 223 -5.04 22.90 27.42
CA ILE A 223 -5.69 21.95 28.33
C ILE A 223 -4.77 21.67 29.52
#